data_AF-A0A7C0V9H4-F1
#
_entry.id   AF-A0A7C0V9H4-F1
#
_cell.length_a   1.000
_cell.length_b   1.000
_cell.length_c   1.000
_cell.angle_alpha   90.00
_cell.angle_beta   90.00
_cell.angle_gamma   90.00
#
_symmetry.space_group_name_H-M   'P 1'
#
loop_
_entity.id
_entity.type
_entity.pdbx_description
1 polymer ?
#
loop_
_entity_poly.entity_id
_entity_poly.type
_entity_poly.pdbx_seq_one_letter_code
_entity_poly.pdbx_strand_id
1 'polypeptide(L)'
;MLADRPVTPSTLSLKDLPWQIAWDKEKCALCGRCTAVCPVQAIELGVLRKRLLTPSLEPGKETGNTFATWYGIRQKTDPGSRCVGCAMCTLVCPNDAIVPVRSDEADKLRFHINQGGQPRNRGGRRNAPGGILDRIKFTRISMLTDPALDAGRHEFELRTLLGRVLPPEQNLRFLRENGWIPPVREIYPLVIGGMSFGALSPNMWEGLQLGVTYLNEELGLPVRICTGEGGCPPRLLRSRFLKYVILQIASGYFGWDEIIHAIPEMKEDPCAIEIKYGQGAKPGDGGLLMWYKVNRLIAAIRGVPAGVSLPSPPT
;
A
#
# COMPACT_ATOMS: atom_id res chain seq x y z
N MET A 1 11.90 -26.54 5.43
CA MET A 1 12.24 -25.38 6.30
C MET A 1 11.19 -25.20 7.39
N LEU A 2 11.60 -24.82 8.59
CA LEU A 2 10.80 -24.65 9.82
C LEU A 2 9.44 -23.96 9.55
N ALA A 3 8.43 -24.31 10.35
CA ALA A 3 7.21 -23.50 10.49
C ALA A 3 7.52 -22.07 10.99
N ASP A 4 8.77 -21.83 11.40
CA ASP A 4 9.36 -20.60 11.89
C ASP A 4 10.30 -19.92 10.87
N ARG A 5 9.89 -19.79 9.60
CA ARG A 5 10.63 -18.88 8.71
C ARG A 5 10.28 -17.45 9.17
N PRO A 6 11.26 -16.61 9.54
CA PRO A 6 10.98 -15.22 9.94
C PRO A 6 10.22 -14.56 8.79
N VAL A 7 9.02 -14.07 9.10
CA VAL A 7 8.17 -13.39 8.12
C VAL A 7 8.86 -12.08 7.77
N THR A 8 9.48 -12.06 6.60
CA THR A 8 10.10 -10.87 6.00
C THR A 8 9.14 -10.28 4.96
N PRO A 9 9.24 -8.98 4.59
CA PRO A 9 8.29 -8.35 3.65
C PRO A 9 8.14 -9.03 2.28
N SER A 10 9.14 -9.79 1.84
CA SER A 10 9.12 -10.58 0.59
C SER A 10 8.65 -12.03 0.79
N THR A 11 8.20 -12.40 1.99
CA THR A 11 7.72 -13.75 2.30
C THR A 11 6.34 -13.95 1.68
N LEU A 12 6.27 -14.78 0.67
CA LEU A 12 5.03 -15.13 0.00
C LEU A 12 4.23 -16.17 0.78
N SER A 13 2.91 -16.05 0.73
CA SER A 13 1.96 -17.08 1.13
C SER A 13 1.58 -17.96 -0.07
N LEU A 14 0.93 -19.10 0.21
CA LEU A 14 0.40 -19.96 -0.86
C LEU A 14 -0.63 -19.24 -1.74
N LYS A 15 -1.40 -18.30 -1.17
CA LYS A 15 -2.42 -17.55 -1.90
C LYS A 15 -1.82 -16.58 -2.91
N ASP A 16 -0.55 -16.22 -2.77
CA ASP A 16 0.12 -15.31 -3.68
C ASP A 16 0.64 -16.03 -4.95
N LEU A 17 0.63 -17.38 -4.96
CA LEU A 17 1.07 -18.19 -6.09
C LEU A 17 -0.07 -18.37 -7.12
N PRO A 18 0.20 -18.24 -8.44
CA PRO A 18 -0.78 -18.44 -9.50
C PRO A 18 -1.38 -19.85 -9.54
N TRP A 19 -0.63 -20.83 -9.03
CA TRP A 19 -1.03 -22.22 -8.96
C TRP A 19 -0.87 -22.71 -7.53
N GLN A 20 -1.97 -23.14 -6.93
CA GLN A 20 -2.02 -23.72 -5.60
C GLN A 20 -2.20 -25.22 -5.70
N ILE A 21 -1.56 -25.97 -4.82
CA ILE A 21 -1.67 -27.42 -4.79
C ILE A 21 -2.78 -27.79 -3.80
N ALA A 22 -3.90 -28.28 -4.34
CA ALA A 22 -4.93 -28.92 -3.54
C ALA A 22 -4.47 -30.36 -3.25
N TRP A 23 -4.29 -30.67 -1.98
CA TRP A 23 -3.84 -31.98 -1.50
C TRP A 23 -4.81 -32.50 -0.45
N ASP A 24 -5.23 -33.75 -0.61
CA ASP A 24 -6.15 -34.45 0.28
C ASP A 24 -5.37 -35.42 1.17
N LYS A 25 -5.45 -35.21 2.49
CA LYS A 25 -4.77 -36.03 3.50
C LYS A 25 -5.32 -37.46 3.55
N GLU A 26 -6.61 -37.64 3.36
CA GLU A 26 -7.26 -38.95 3.55
C GLU A 26 -7.00 -39.88 2.37
N LYS A 27 -6.84 -39.31 1.16
CA LYS A 27 -6.55 -40.07 -0.06
C LYS A 27 -5.06 -40.35 -0.27
N CYS A 28 -4.18 -39.56 0.34
CA CYS A 28 -2.75 -39.63 0.03
C CYS A 28 -2.05 -40.83 0.68
N ALA A 29 -1.53 -41.74 -0.15
CA ALA A 29 -0.73 -42.88 0.30
C ALA A 29 0.72 -42.53 0.69
N LEU A 30 1.12 -41.24 0.69
CA LEU A 30 2.46 -40.75 1.05
C LEU A 30 3.64 -41.40 0.27
N CYS A 31 3.39 -41.89 -0.94
CA CYS A 31 4.40 -42.59 -1.76
C CYS A 31 5.51 -41.69 -2.36
N GLY A 32 5.40 -40.36 -2.27
CA GLY A 32 6.41 -39.42 -2.77
C GLY A 32 6.57 -39.29 -4.30
N ARG A 33 5.78 -40.02 -5.10
CA ARG A 33 5.87 -39.97 -6.58
C ARG A 33 5.67 -38.57 -7.15
N CYS A 34 4.70 -37.83 -6.62
CA CYS A 34 4.41 -36.45 -7.04
C CYS A 34 5.56 -35.47 -6.76
N THR A 35 6.27 -35.63 -5.63
CA THR A 35 7.42 -34.78 -5.30
C THR A 35 8.64 -35.14 -6.14
N ALA A 36 8.83 -36.41 -6.47
CA ALA A 36 9.91 -36.88 -7.32
C ALA A 36 9.76 -36.41 -8.78
N VAL A 37 8.54 -36.38 -9.31
CA VAL A 37 8.29 -36.03 -10.72
C VAL A 37 8.17 -34.52 -10.95
N CYS A 38 8.09 -33.69 -9.91
CA CYS A 38 7.82 -32.26 -10.06
C CYS A 38 9.01 -31.55 -10.75
N PRO A 39 8.85 -31.07 -12.00
CA PRO A 39 9.99 -30.57 -12.79
C PRO A 39 10.60 -29.27 -12.22
N VAL A 40 9.78 -28.50 -11.50
CA VAL A 40 10.15 -27.22 -10.86
C VAL A 40 10.31 -27.34 -9.34
N GLN A 41 10.26 -28.58 -8.81
CA GLN A 41 10.38 -28.86 -7.38
C GLN A 41 9.46 -28.01 -6.47
N ALA A 42 8.25 -27.74 -6.95
CA ALA A 42 7.27 -26.88 -6.27
C ALA A 42 6.66 -27.50 -5.01
N ILE A 43 6.81 -28.82 -4.82
CA ILE A 43 6.24 -29.55 -3.70
C ILE A 43 7.30 -30.43 -3.05
N GLU A 44 7.22 -30.57 -1.73
CA GLU A 44 8.09 -31.41 -0.90
C GLU A 44 7.27 -32.21 0.12
N LEU A 45 7.78 -33.36 0.55
CA LEU A 45 7.22 -34.06 1.70
C LEU A 45 7.64 -33.33 2.97
N GLY A 46 6.69 -33.11 3.89
CA GLY A 46 6.95 -32.39 5.12
C GLY A 46 6.04 -32.80 6.26
N VAL A 47 6.47 -32.45 7.47
CA VAL A 47 5.65 -32.52 8.69
C VAL A 47 4.90 -31.21 8.82
N LEU A 48 3.58 -31.29 8.82
CA LEU A 48 2.67 -30.17 8.96
C LEU A 48 2.14 -30.13 10.39
N ARG A 49 2.08 -28.92 10.98
CA ARG A 49 1.55 -28.67 12.31
C ARG A 49 0.44 -27.64 12.22
N LYS A 50 -0.73 -27.93 12.79
CA LYS A 50 -1.85 -26.98 12.90
C LYS A 50 -2.23 -26.80 14.36
N ARG A 51 -2.35 -25.54 14.76
CA ARG A 51 -2.91 -25.16 16.05
C ARG A 51 -4.42 -25.38 16.00
N LEU A 52 -4.93 -26.14 16.95
CA LEU A 52 -6.34 -26.33 17.22
C LEU A 52 -6.66 -25.55 18.49
N LEU A 53 -7.59 -24.61 18.37
CA LEU A 53 -8.13 -23.87 19.51
C LEU A 53 -9.29 -24.69 20.06
N THR A 54 -9.20 -25.09 21.33
CA THR A 54 -10.32 -25.73 22.02
C THR A 54 -11.02 -24.66 22.84
N PRO A 55 -12.11 -24.05 22.33
CA PRO A 55 -12.85 -23.03 23.05
C PRO A 55 -13.42 -23.61 24.35
N SER A 56 -13.18 -22.94 25.48
CA SER A 56 -13.89 -23.26 26.72
C SER A 56 -15.29 -22.68 26.65
N LEU A 57 -16.30 -23.50 26.96
CA LEU A 57 -17.70 -23.08 27.08
C LEU A 57 -18.04 -22.58 28.49
N GLU A 58 -17.14 -22.79 29.46
CA GLU A 58 -17.30 -22.33 30.84
C GLU A 58 -16.75 -20.91 31.02
N PRO A 59 -17.52 -19.99 31.63
CA PRO A 59 -17.04 -18.64 31.96
C PRO A 59 -15.82 -18.72 32.89
N GLY A 60 -14.71 -18.09 32.49
CA GLY A 60 -13.50 -17.97 33.32
C GLY A 60 -12.44 -19.07 33.13
N LYS A 61 -12.67 -20.07 32.27
CA LYS A 61 -11.63 -21.05 31.89
C LYS A 61 -10.86 -20.56 30.65
N GLU A 62 -9.53 -20.58 30.75
CA GLU A 62 -8.65 -20.24 29.64
C GLU A 62 -8.81 -21.22 28.46
N THR A 63 -8.64 -20.69 27.25
CA THR A 63 -8.74 -21.45 26.01
C THR A 63 -7.52 -22.36 25.85
N GLY A 64 -7.75 -23.67 25.76
CA GLY A 64 -6.67 -24.64 25.57
C GLY A 64 -6.10 -24.59 24.15
N ASN A 65 -4.76 -24.57 24.04
CA ASN A 65 -4.06 -24.71 22.76
C ASN A 65 -3.61 -26.16 22.58
N THR A 66 -4.22 -26.87 21.62
CA THR A 66 -3.74 -28.18 21.19
C THR A 66 -3.09 -28.08 19.81
N PHE A 67 -2.16 -28.99 19.50
CA PHE A 67 -1.48 -29.01 18.22
C PHE A 67 -1.64 -30.38 17.58
N ALA A 68 -2.13 -30.41 16.34
CA ALA A 68 -2.14 -31.61 15.52
C ALA A 68 -0.93 -31.59 14.60
N THR A 69 -0.21 -32.71 14.53
CA THR A 69 0.92 -32.95 13.63
C THR A 69 0.60 -34.10 12.67
N TRP A 70 0.95 -33.95 11.40
CA TRP A 70 0.78 -35.01 10.41
C TRP A 70 1.81 -34.88 9.27
N TYR A 71 1.98 -35.96 8.52
CA TYR A 71 2.84 -35.99 7.33
C TYR A 71 2.03 -35.67 6.08
N GLY A 72 2.61 -34.93 5.15
CA GLY A 72 1.91 -34.55 3.93
C GLY A 72 2.77 -33.88 2.89
N ILE A 73 2.11 -33.39 1.84
CA ILE A 73 2.75 -32.65 0.76
C ILE A 73 2.64 -31.15 1.09
N ARG A 74 3.79 -30.47 1.08
CA ARG A 74 3.91 -29.03 1.26
C ARG A 74 4.31 -28.38 -0.06
N GLN A 75 3.57 -27.36 -0.46
CA GLN A 75 3.97 -26.50 -1.57
C GLN A 75 4.97 -25.44 -1.09
N LYS A 76 6.06 -25.27 -1.84
CA LYS A 76 7.05 -24.21 -1.62
C LYS A 76 6.47 -22.86 -2.03
N THR A 77 6.74 -21.83 -1.23
CA THR A 77 6.33 -20.45 -1.52
C THR A 77 7.42 -19.62 -2.21
N ASP A 78 8.57 -20.24 -2.50
CA ASP A 78 9.64 -19.57 -3.23
C ASP A 78 9.25 -19.32 -4.70
N PRO A 79 9.42 -18.10 -5.24
CA PRO A 79 9.09 -17.78 -6.63
C PRO A 79 9.83 -18.65 -7.66
N GLY A 80 11.08 -19.05 -7.38
CA GLY A 80 11.90 -19.85 -8.28
C GLY A 80 11.42 -21.29 -8.39
N SER A 81 10.81 -21.81 -7.33
CA SER A 81 10.19 -23.15 -7.30
C SER A 81 8.67 -23.10 -7.44
N ARG A 82 8.10 -22.04 -8.04
CA ARG A 82 6.63 -21.91 -8.13
C ARG A 82 6.02 -23.00 -9.02
N CYS A 83 4.83 -23.48 -8.65
CA CYS A 83 4.07 -24.39 -9.50
C CYS A 83 3.69 -23.70 -10.83
N VAL A 84 3.84 -24.42 -11.94
CA VAL A 84 3.52 -23.94 -13.30
C VAL A 84 2.23 -24.55 -13.87
N GLY A 85 1.54 -25.42 -13.11
CA GLY A 85 0.27 -26.02 -13.53
C GLY A 85 0.37 -27.14 -14.56
N CYS A 86 1.53 -27.78 -14.72
CA CYS A 86 1.72 -28.87 -15.68
C CYS A 86 0.97 -30.18 -15.36
N ALA A 87 0.32 -30.27 -14.19
CA ALA A 87 -0.46 -31.43 -13.73
C ALA A 87 0.29 -32.78 -13.63
N MET A 88 1.61 -32.81 -13.76
CA MET A 88 2.40 -34.05 -13.65
C MET A 88 2.21 -34.75 -12.30
N CYS A 89 2.02 -33.99 -11.21
CA CYS A 89 1.75 -34.54 -9.89
C CYS A 89 0.43 -35.32 -9.82
N THR A 90 -0.59 -34.89 -10.58
CA THR A 90 -1.88 -35.56 -10.70
C THR A 90 -1.73 -36.85 -11.50
N LEU A 91 -1.03 -36.79 -12.65
CA LEU A 91 -0.84 -37.95 -13.53
C LEU A 91 -0.13 -39.14 -12.86
N VAL A 92 0.79 -38.87 -11.93
CA VAL A 92 1.52 -39.94 -11.21
C VAL A 92 0.86 -40.34 -9.89
N CYS A 93 -0.21 -39.67 -9.47
CA CYS A 93 -0.87 -39.94 -8.20
C CYS A 93 -1.76 -41.19 -8.35
N PRO A 94 -1.54 -42.26 -7.57
CA PRO A 94 -2.36 -43.47 -7.68
C PRO A 94 -3.79 -43.31 -7.14
N ASN A 95 -4.03 -42.28 -6.31
CA ASN A 95 -5.30 -42.10 -5.57
C ASN A 95 -5.95 -40.73 -5.85
N ASP A 96 -5.50 -40.00 -6.88
CA ASP A 96 -5.97 -38.65 -7.21
C ASP A 96 -5.98 -37.67 -6.01
N ALA A 97 -5.01 -37.83 -5.11
CA ALA A 97 -4.92 -37.09 -3.87
C ALA A 97 -4.31 -35.68 -4.02
N ILE A 98 -3.89 -35.29 -5.23
CA ILE A 98 -3.21 -34.02 -5.49
C ILE A 98 -3.55 -33.45 -6.86
N VAL A 99 -3.89 -32.15 -6.89
CA VAL A 99 -4.19 -31.42 -8.13
C VAL A 99 -3.72 -29.97 -8.07
N PRO A 100 -3.10 -29.43 -9.13
CA PRO A 100 -2.84 -28.00 -9.22
C PRO A 100 -4.12 -27.25 -9.58
N VAL A 101 -4.49 -26.29 -8.76
CA VAL A 101 -5.63 -25.39 -8.95
C VAL A 101 -5.10 -24.01 -9.30
N ARG A 102 -5.65 -23.41 -10.35
CA ARG A 102 -5.29 -22.04 -10.73
C ARG A 102 -5.97 -21.06 -9.78
N SER A 103 -5.20 -20.12 -9.26
CA SER A 103 -5.73 -19.03 -8.44
C SER A 103 -6.42 -17.99 -9.32
N ASP A 104 -7.51 -17.41 -8.81
CA ASP A 104 -8.25 -16.31 -9.44
C ASP A 104 -7.39 -15.03 -9.57
N GLU A 105 -6.36 -14.89 -8.73
CA GLU A 105 -5.50 -13.70 -8.66
C GLU A 105 -4.11 -13.96 -9.26
N ALA A 106 -4.07 -14.36 -10.54
CA ALA A 106 -2.88 -14.86 -11.22
C ALA A 106 -1.68 -13.88 -11.35
N ASP A 107 -1.88 -12.58 -11.10
CA ASP A 107 -0.87 -11.54 -11.36
C ASP A 107 0.03 -11.20 -10.16
N LYS A 108 -0.24 -11.74 -8.96
CA LYS A 108 0.51 -11.40 -7.72
C LYS A 108 1.99 -11.73 -7.77
N LEU A 109 2.38 -12.82 -8.44
CA LEU A 109 3.79 -13.25 -8.56
C LEU A 109 4.60 -12.48 -9.61
N ARG A 110 3.96 -11.73 -10.53
CA ARG A 110 4.69 -11.02 -11.61
C ARG A 110 5.74 -10.04 -11.06
N PHE A 111 5.58 -9.61 -9.82
CA PHE A 111 6.48 -8.67 -9.13
C PHE A 111 7.62 -9.36 -8.34
N HIS A 112 7.53 -10.67 -8.10
CA HIS A 112 8.48 -11.43 -7.23
C HIS A 112 9.53 -12.25 -8.00
N ILE A 113 9.34 -12.48 -9.30
CA ILE A 113 10.24 -13.29 -10.15
C ILE A 113 11.60 -12.63 -10.41
N ASN A 114 11.76 -11.35 -10.06
CA ASN A 114 13.01 -10.60 -10.23
C ASN A 114 13.78 -10.51 -8.89
N GLN A 115 14.36 -11.61 -8.42
CA GLN A 115 15.28 -11.56 -7.27
C GLN A 115 16.73 -11.16 -7.65
N GLY A 116 17.06 -11.10 -8.95
CA GLY A 116 18.37 -10.64 -9.45
C GLY A 116 18.36 -9.25 -10.11
N GLY A 117 17.20 -8.63 -10.26
CA GLY A 117 17.06 -7.29 -10.80
C GLY A 117 16.05 -6.56 -9.93
N GLN A 118 16.37 -5.35 -9.50
CA GLN A 118 15.46 -4.56 -8.66
C GLN A 118 14.02 -4.62 -9.22
N PRO A 119 13.00 -4.75 -8.37
CA PRO A 119 11.62 -4.76 -8.82
C PRO A 119 11.43 -3.54 -9.73
N ARG A 120 10.80 -3.73 -10.89
CA ARG A 120 10.34 -2.59 -11.69
C ARG A 120 9.34 -1.85 -10.82
N ASN A 121 9.81 -0.82 -10.13
CA ASN A 121 8.99 0.12 -9.41
C ASN A 121 8.09 0.76 -10.46
N ARG A 122 6.81 0.35 -10.51
CA ARG A 122 5.78 1.03 -11.30
C ARG A 122 5.20 2.18 -10.49
N GLY A 123 6.10 3.08 -10.12
CA GLY A 123 5.82 4.50 -9.89
C GLY A 123 6.69 5.26 -10.89
N GLY A 124 6.45 6.56 -11.11
CA GLY A 124 7.11 7.33 -12.16
C GLY A 124 8.63 7.13 -12.27
N ARG A 125 9.34 6.82 -11.19
CA ARG A 125 10.79 6.63 -11.14
C ARG A 125 11.41 5.89 -12.34
N ARG A 126 12.36 6.56 -13.00
CA ARG A 126 13.52 5.88 -13.59
C ARG A 126 14.30 5.21 -12.45
N ASN A 127 14.79 4.00 -12.68
CA ASN A 127 15.47 3.13 -11.71
C ASN A 127 16.79 3.71 -11.15
N ALA A 128 16.75 4.81 -10.39
CA ALA A 128 17.89 5.41 -9.72
C ALA A 128 17.86 5.04 -8.21
N PRO A 129 18.73 4.14 -7.74
CA PRO A 129 18.83 3.80 -6.32
C PRO A 129 19.53 4.93 -5.53
N GLY A 130 19.10 5.16 -4.28
CA GLY A 130 19.89 5.96 -3.30
C GLY A 130 19.24 7.22 -2.73
N GLY A 131 17.92 7.44 -2.91
CA GLY A 131 17.25 8.62 -2.36
C GLY A 131 17.05 8.55 -0.85
N ILE A 132 17.12 9.69 -0.14
CA ILE A 132 16.80 9.79 1.31
C ILE A 132 15.43 9.20 1.64
N LEU A 133 14.45 9.38 0.75
CA LEU A 133 13.10 8.85 0.90
C LEU A 133 13.04 7.31 0.87
N ASP A 134 14.03 6.62 0.29
CA ASP A 134 14.13 5.15 0.29
C ASP A 134 14.57 4.57 1.64
N ARG A 135 15.18 5.41 2.50
CA ARG A 135 15.55 5.04 3.86
C ARG A 135 14.35 5.14 4.81
N ILE A 136 13.33 5.89 4.42
CA ILE A 136 12.06 5.98 5.12
C ILE A 136 11.20 4.79 4.70
N LYS A 137 11.52 3.61 5.23
CA LYS A 137 10.72 2.40 5.05
C LYS A 137 9.75 2.27 6.22
N PHE A 138 8.49 2.62 6.00
CA PHE A 138 7.46 2.39 7.00
C PHE A 138 6.95 0.95 6.90
N THR A 139 7.04 0.18 7.98
CA THR A 139 6.57 -1.20 8.05
C THR A 139 5.04 -1.27 8.12
N ARG A 140 4.45 -2.24 7.40
CA ARG A 140 3.06 -2.76 7.50
C ARG A 140 2.02 -1.78 8.06
N ILE A 141 1.25 -1.16 7.16
CA ILE A 141 0.07 -0.34 7.49
C ILE A 141 -0.95 -1.13 8.34
N SER A 142 -0.99 -2.46 8.18
CA SER A 142 -1.85 -3.35 8.95
C SER A 142 -1.53 -3.38 10.46
N MET A 143 -0.37 -2.87 10.91
CA MET A 143 -0.05 -2.76 12.34
C MET A 143 -0.76 -1.59 13.03
N LEU A 144 -1.43 -0.70 12.28
CA LEU A 144 -2.23 0.38 12.88
C LEU A 144 -3.70 0.00 13.09
N THR A 145 -4.17 -1.15 12.57
CA THR A 145 -5.61 -1.48 12.53
C THR A 145 -5.91 -2.96 12.61
N ASP A 146 -5.19 -3.70 13.45
CA ASP A 146 -5.67 -5.01 13.88
C ASP A 146 -5.94 -4.96 15.40
N PRO A 147 -7.22 -4.94 15.86
CA PRO A 147 -8.43 -5.26 15.09
C PRO A 147 -8.99 -4.09 14.25
N ALA A 148 -9.74 -4.48 13.22
CA ALA A 148 -10.39 -3.59 12.29
C ALA A 148 -11.55 -2.80 12.94
N LEU A 149 -11.55 -1.49 12.67
CA LEU A 149 -12.67 -0.54 12.73
C LEU A 149 -13.27 -0.11 14.07
N ASP A 150 -13.13 -0.82 15.19
CA ASP A 150 -13.48 -0.23 16.50
C ASP A 150 -12.91 -1.03 17.69
N ALA A 151 -12.03 -0.40 18.49
CA ALA A 151 -11.65 -0.74 19.88
C ALA A 151 -10.33 -0.05 20.31
N GLY A 152 -9.55 0.49 19.38
CA GLY A 152 -8.28 1.16 19.70
C GLY A 152 -7.85 2.09 18.60
N ARG A 153 -8.50 3.27 18.49
CA ARG A 153 -7.85 4.37 17.77
C ARG A 153 -6.55 4.66 18.52
N HIS A 154 -5.42 4.33 17.93
CA HIS A 154 -4.15 4.82 18.44
C HIS A 154 -4.22 6.35 18.48
N GLU A 155 -4.18 6.92 19.68
CA GLU A 155 -4.09 8.35 19.84
C GLU A 155 -2.72 8.78 19.29
N PHE A 156 -2.75 9.49 18.16
CA PHE A 156 -1.56 10.14 17.66
C PHE A 156 -1.37 11.44 18.42
N GLU A 157 -0.38 11.47 19.30
CA GLU A 157 0.02 12.69 19.97
C GLU A 157 0.72 13.60 18.94
N LEU A 158 0.04 14.66 18.53
CA LEU A 158 0.60 15.66 17.64
C LEU A 158 1.59 16.54 18.42
N ARG A 159 2.90 16.33 18.17
CA ARG A 159 3.94 17.23 18.69
C ARG A 159 3.88 18.64 18.09
N THR A 160 3.21 18.77 16.95
CA THR A 160 3.09 20.03 16.21
C THR A 160 1.64 20.24 15.81
N LEU A 161 1.10 21.39 16.18
CA LEU A 161 -0.25 21.79 15.84
C LEU A 161 -0.31 22.24 14.37
N LEU A 162 -1.30 21.77 13.64
CA LEU A 162 -1.63 22.29 12.31
C LEU A 162 -2.30 23.66 12.48
N GLY A 163 -1.65 24.73 12.05
CA GLY A 163 -2.08 26.08 12.41
C GLY A 163 -1.21 27.17 11.81
N ARG A 164 -1.60 28.44 12.01
CA ARG A 164 -0.74 29.59 11.70
C ARG A 164 0.37 29.64 12.75
N VAL A 165 1.47 28.95 12.47
CA VAL A 165 2.72 29.10 13.23
C VAL A 165 3.35 30.42 12.79
N LEU A 166 3.59 31.34 13.73
CA LEU A 166 4.32 32.57 13.43
C LEU A 166 5.73 32.19 12.92
N PRO A 167 6.26 32.92 11.92
CA PRO A 167 7.67 32.79 11.55
C PRO A 167 8.56 32.88 12.80
N PRO A 168 9.66 32.11 12.89
CA PRO A 168 10.50 32.06 14.09
C PRO A 168 10.91 33.45 14.61
N GLU A 169 11.18 34.39 13.70
CA GLU A 169 11.58 35.76 14.04
C GLU A 169 10.45 36.53 14.72
N GLN A 170 9.22 36.38 14.22
CA GLN A 170 8.04 37.03 14.80
C GLN A 170 7.64 36.39 16.12
N ASN A 171 7.83 35.07 16.24
CA ASN A 171 7.53 34.32 17.44
C ASN A 171 8.45 34.74 18.61
N LEU A 172 9.76 34.82 18.34
CA LEU A 172 10.76 35.33 19.29
C LEU A 172 10.51 36.79 19.68
N ARG A 173 10.11 37.62 18.71
CA ARG A 173 9.76 39.02 18.95
C ARG A 173 8.55 39.14 19.87
N PHE A 174 7.47 38.40 19.62
CA PHE A 174 6.28 38.40 20.45
C PHE A 174 6.56 37.95 21.88
N LEU A 175 7.33 36.87 22.04
CA LEU A 175 7.74 36.36 23.35
C LEU A 175 8.57 37.40 24.12
N ARG A 176 9.49 38.10 23.43
CA ARG A 176 10.34 39.13 24.04
C ARG A 176 9.54 40.38 24.44
N GLU A 177 8.62 40.84 23.60
CA GLU A 177 7.85 42.07 23.83
C GLU A 177 6.70 41.87 24.83
N ASN A 178 6.03 40.71 24.80
CA ASN A 178 4.79 40.50 25.55
C ASN A 178 4.92 39.43 26.65
N GLY A 179 5.99 38.63 26.67
CA GLY A 179 6.20 37.56 27.65
C GLY A 179 5.38 36.28 27.39
N TRP A 180 4.62 36.22 26.30
CA TRP A 180 3.85 35.05 25.89
C TRP A 180 3.85 34.89 24.36
N ILE A 181 3.61 33.67 23.89
CA ILE A 181 3.40 33.36 22.48
C ILE A 181 1.90 33.28 22.24
N PRO A 182 1.37 33.95 21.18
CA PRO A 182 -0.01 33.76 20.77
C PRO A 182 -0.35 32.28 20.67
N PRO A 183 -1.42 31.79 21.34
CA PRO A 183 -1.79 30.40 21.21
C PRO A 183 -2.00 30.11 19.73
N VAL A 184 -1.65 28.90 19.31
CA VAL A 184 -1.95 28.44 17.95
C VAL A 184 -3.48 28.41 17.84
N ARG A 185 -4.07 29.53 17.45
CA ARG A 185 -5.48 29.60 17.10
C ARG A 185 -5.59 28.91 15.75
N GLU A 186 -6.54 28.01 15.64
CA GLU A 186 -6.88 27.21 14.47
C GLU A 186 -7.36 28.12 13.32
N ILE A 187 -6.45 28.91 12.76
CA ILE A 187 -6.71 29.73 11.58
C ILE A 187 -6.62 28.85 10.32
N TYR A 188 -6.39 27.54 10.43
CA TYR A 188 -6.68 26.58 9.36
C TYR A 188 -7.96 25.79 9.68
N PRO A 189 -9.15 26.40 9.69
CA PRO A 189 -10.36 25.66 10.02
C PRO A 189 -10.73 24.65 8.94
N LEU A 190 -10.14 24.73 7.74
CA LEU A 190 -10.53 23.90 6.62
C LEU A 190 -9.34 23.53 5.71
N VAL A 191 -9.00 22.24 5.72
CA VAL A 191 -8.19 21.61 4.68
C VAL A 191 -9.07 20.64 3.93
N ILE A 192 -9.17 20.81 2.60
CA ILE A 192 -9.84 19.83 1.75
C ILE A 192 -8.91 18.61 1.66
N GLY A 193 -9.36 17.49 2.23
CA GLY A 193 -8.58 16.25 2.30
C GLY A 193 -8.20 15.68 0.93
N GLY A 194 -7.17 14.83 0.92
CA GLY A 194 -6.57 14.29 -0.30
C GLY A 194 -7.50 13.34 -1.06
N MET A 195 -8.12 13.84 -2.12
CA MET A 195 -8.94 13.07 -3.04
C MET A 195 -8.31 13.07 -4.44
N SER A 196 -7.89 11.90 -4.90
CA SER A 196 -7.05 11.81 -6.10
C SER A 196 -7.75 12.25 -7.39
N PHE A 197 -7.01 12.91 -8.28
CA PHE A 197 -7.42 13.12 -9.67
C PHE A 197 -7.64 11.75 -10.34
N GLY A 198 -8.89 11.47 -10.74
CA GLY A 198 -9.37 10.17 -11.24
C GLY A 198 -10.29 9.42 -10.29
N ALA A 199 -10.16 9.60 -8.97
CA ALA A 199 -11.23 9.22 -8.04
C ALA A 199 -12.39 10.21 -8.16
N LEU A 200 -12.06 11.51 -8.17
CA LEU A 200 -12.96 12.59 -8.57
C LEU A 200 -12.90 12.81 -10.08
N SER A 201 -13.96 13.35 -10.65
CA SER A 201 -13.94 13.83 -12.03
C SER A 201 -13.00 15.03 -12.15
N PRO A 202 -12.34 15.24 -13.31
CA PRO A 202 -11.50 16.40 -13.56
C PRO A 202 -12.20 17.73 -13.22
N ASN A 203 -13.46 17.88 -13.65
CA ASN A 203 -14.25 19.09 -13.42
C ASN A 203 -14.50 19.36 -11.94
N MET A 204 -14.79 18.31 -11.16
CA MET A 204 -14.98 18.45 -9.72
C MET A 204 -13.68 18.85 -9.03
N TRP A 205 -12.56 18.22 -9.41
CA TRP A 205 -11.25 18.51 -8.82
C TRP A 205 -10.81 19.95 -9.13
N GLU A 206 -10.94 20.38 -10.40
CA GLU A 206 -10.64 21.77 -10.78
C GLU A 206 -11.61 22.78 -10.13
N GLY A 207 -12.89 22.42 -9.98
CA GLY A 207 -13.88 23.24 -9.28
C GLY A 207 -13.51 23.48 -7.82
N LEU A 208 -13.03 22.45 -7.12
CA LEU A 208 -12.51 22.60 -5.74
C LEU A 208 -11.29 23.53 -5.71
N GLN A 209 -10.36 23.39 -6.66
CA GLN A 209 -9.19 24.26 -6.75
C GLN A 209 -9.57 25.73 -6.99
N LEU A 210 -10.56 25.98 -7.87
CA LEU A 210 -11.09 27.33 -8.11
C LEU A 210 -11.73 27.90 -6.86
N GLY A 211 -12.52 27.10 -6.14
CA GLY A 211 -13.10 27.49 -4.85
C GLY A 211 -12.03 27.87 -3.82
N VAL A 212 -11.01 27.03 -3.63
CA VAL A 212 -9.89 27.33 -2.73
C VAL A 212 -9.16 28.61 -3.13
N THR A 213 -8.97 28.82 -4.43
CA THR A 213 -8.33 30.03 -4.96
C THR A 213 -9.16 31.27 -4.64
N TYR A 214 -10.47 31.25 -4.89
CA TYR A 214 -11.37 32.35 -4.57
C TYR A 214 -11.40 32.66 -3.07
N LEU A 215 -11.50 31.63 -2.22
CA LEU A 215 -11.51 31.80 -0.76
C LEU A 215 -10.24 32.50 -0.28
N ASN A 216 -9.08 32.17 -0.85
CA ASN A 216 -7.82 32.79 -0.45
C ASN A 216 -7.59 34.18 -1.06
N GLU A 217 -7.83 34.35 -2.36
CA GLU A 217 -7.43 35.56 -3.08
C GLU A 217 -8.48 36.68 -2.93
N GLU A 218 -9.78 36.35 -2.88
CA GLU A 218 -10.86 37.35 -2.78
C GLU A 218 -11.36 37.54 -1.34
N LEU A 219 -11.50 36.45 -0.57
CA LEU A 219 -12.02 36.52 0.80
C LEU A 219 -10.94 36.54 1.88
N GLY A 220 -9.67 36.36 1.52
CA GLY A 220 -8.55 36.30 2.47
C GLY A 220 -8.64 35.13 3.46
N LEU A 221 -9.44 34.10 3.14
CA LEU A 221 -9.64 32.92 3.99
C LEU A 221 -8.56 31.86 3.69
N PRO A 222 -7.77 31.45 4.69
CA PRO A 222 -6.64 30.54 4.52
C PRO A 222 -7.08 29.08 4.37
N VAL A 223 -7.55 28.71 3.18
CA VAL A 223 -7.97 27.35 2.85
C VAL A 223 -6.87 26.65 2.03
N ARG A 224 -6.71 25.35 2.23
CA ARG A 224 -5.76 24.51 1.47
C ARG A 224 -6.46 23.27 0.93
N ILE A 225 -5.91 22.69 -0.12
CA ILE A 225 -6.40 21.44 -0.72
C ILE A 225 -5.26 20.46 -0.93
N CYS A 226 -5.49 19.20 -0.62
CA CYS A 226 -4.55 18.12 -0.91
C CYS A 226 -4.91 17.41 -2.23
N THR A 227 -3.90 17.13 -3.06
CA THR A 227 -4.09 16.51 -4.38
C THR A 227 -4.62 15.09 -4.34
N GLY A 228 -4.40 14.40 -3.22
CA GLY A 228 -4.51 12.94 -3.16
C GLY A 228 -3.39 12.24 -3.96
N GLU A 229 -3.43 10.90 -3.97
CA GLU A 229 -2.37 10.04 -4.54
C GLU A 229 -2.26 10.07 -6.08
N GLY A 230 -3.08 10.87 -6.77
CA GLY A 230 -3.29 10.74 -8.22
C GLY A 230 -2.37 11.58 -9.10
N GLY A 231 -1.44 12.32 -8.50
CA GLY A 231 -0.68 13.36 -9.18
C GLY A 231 -1.41 14.70 -9.23
N CYS A 232 -0.78 15.68 -9.89
CA CYS A 232 -1.28 17.04 -10.02
C CYS A 232 -1.27 17.46 -11.51
N PRO A 233 -2.31 18.13 -12.03
CA PRO A 233 -2.31 18.61 -13.40
C PRO A 233 -1.10 19.53 -13.72
N PRO A 234 -0.39 19.32 -14.84
CA PRO A 234 0.80 20.09 -15.19
C PRO A 234 0.58 21.61 -15.28
N ARG A 235 -0.64 22.04 -15.62
CA ARG A 235 -1.04 23.45 -15.67
C ARG A 235 -1.05 24.09 -14.27
N LEU A 236 -1.47 23.34 -13.25
CA LEU A 236 -1.50 23.83 -11.87
C LEU A 236 -0.11 23.87 -11.25
N LEU A 237 0.76 22.92 -11.60
CA LEU A 237 2.16 22.92 -11.15
C LEU A 237 2.92 24.18 -11.62
N ARG A 238 2.54 24.76 -12.76
CA ARG A 238 3.14 26.00 -13.32
C ARG A 238 2.36 27.27 -12.94
N SER A 239 1.43 27.17 -12.00
CA SER A 239 0.53 28.27 -11.61
C SER A 239 0.96 28.92 -10.30
N ARG A 240 0.70 30.23 -10.17
CA ARG A 240 0.84 30.96 -8.89
C ARG A 240 -0.09 30.46 -7.78
N PHE A 241 -1.08 29.63 -8.13
CA PHE A 241 -2.02 29.06 -7.15
C PHE A 241 -1.49 27.76 -6.53
N LEU A 242 -0.31 27.27 -6.93
CA LEU A 242 0.31 26.09 -6.33
C LEU A 242 0.57 26.26 -4.83
N LYS A 243 0.82 27.50 -4.38
CA LYS A 243 0.95 27.89 -2.95
C LYS A 243 -0.26 27.54 -2.06
N TYR A 244 -1.38 27.09 -2.63
CA TYR A 244 -2.57 26.66 -1.87
C TYR A 244 -2.74 25.14 -1.82
N VAL A 245 -1.83 24.39 -2.46
CA VAL A 245 -1.96 22.97 -2.71
C VAL A 245 -0.93 22.19 -1.90
N ILE A 246 -1.40 21.14 -1.25
CA ILE A 246 -0.59 20.12 -0.59
C ILE A 246 -0.42 18.97 -1.59
N LEU A 247 0.82 18.68 -1.99
CA LEU A 247 1.11 17.56 -2.88
C LEU A 247 1.25 16.28 -2.05
N GLN A 248 0.42 15.28 -2.33
CA GLN A 248 0.46 14.02 -1.61
C GLN A 248 1.41 13.01 -2.26
N ILE A 249 2.27 12.39 -1.46
CA ILE A 249 3.06 11.21 -1.83
C ILE A 249 2.52 9.98 -1.11
N ALA A 250 2.27 8.92 -1.85
CA ALA A 250 1.78 7.64 -1.36
C ALA A 250 2.57 6.49 -1.99
N SER A 251 2.28 5.26 -1.59
CA SER A 251 3.04 4.07 -2.00
C SER A 251 3.12 3.85 -3.52
N GLY A 252 2.13 4.33 -4.28
CA GLY A 252 2.12 4.25 -5.75
C GLY A 252 2.97 5.30 -6.48
N TYR A 253 3.38 6.39 -5.80
CA TYR A 253 4.13 7.51 -6.40
C TYR A 253 3.54 8.06 -7.72
N PHE A 254 2.22 7.93 -7.92
CA PHE A 254 1.61 8.33 -9.19
C PHE A 254 1.74 9.83 -9.39
N GLY A 255 2.16 10.22 -10.60
CA GLY A 255 2.34 11.62 -11.01
C GLY A 255 3.51 12.37 -10.37
N TRP A 256 4.30 11.72 -9.49
CA TRP A 256 5.48 12.35 -8.90
C TRP A 256 6.60 12.63 -9.90
N ASP A 257 6.67 11.86 -10.98
CA ASP A 257 7.60 12.16 -12.06
C ASP A 257 7.27 13.49 -12.72
N GLU A 258 6.02 13.71 -13.13
CA GLU A 258 5.58 14.99 -13.70
C GLU A 258 5.79 16.14 -12.71
N ILE A 259 5.53 15.91 -11.42
CA ILE A 259 5.78 16.91 -10.36
C ILE A 259 7.27 17.27 -10.29
N ILE A 260 8.17 16.28 -10.25
CA ILE A 260 9.61 16.50 -10.16
C ILE A 260 10.13 17.23 -11.39
N HIS A 261 9.72 16.81 -12.59
CA HIS A 261 10.12 17.48 -13.83
C HIS A 261 9.58 18.91 -13.92
N ALA A 262 8.43 19.19 -13.30
CA ALA A 262 7.86 20.53 -13.27
C ALA A 262 8.54 21.49 -12.27
N ILE A 263 9.35 21.00 -11.31
CA ILE A 263 10.00 21.84 -10.28
C ILE A 263 10.69 23.09 -10.86
N PRO A 264 11.53 22.99 -11.91
CA PRO A 264 12.21 24.16 -12.48
C PRO A 264 11.25 25.19 -13.12
N GLU A 265 10.02 24.78 -13.43
CA GLU A 265 8.99 25.59 -14.07
C GLU A 265 7.91 26.07 -13.08
N MET A 266 8.01 25.70 -11.80
CA MET A 266 7.06 26.12 -10.77
C MET A 266 7.23 27.61 -10.50
N LYS A 267 6.11 28.35 -10.49
CA LYS A 267 6.10 29.78 -10.17
C LYS A 267 6.09 30.04 -8.67
N GLU A 268 5.61 29.08 -7.90
CA GLU A 268 5.43 29.13 -6.45
C GLU A 268 5.67 27.73 -5.91
N ASP A 269 6.13 27.61 -4.66
CA ASP A 269 6.23 26.31 -3.99
C ASP A 269 4.86 25.81 -3.54
N PRO A 270 4.61 24.48 -3.51
CA PRO A 270 3.44 23.92 -2.85
C PRO A 270 3.49 24.22 -1.35
N CYS A 271 2.33 24.38 -0.70
CA CYS A 271 2.31 24.77 0.72
C CYS A 271 2.82 23.68 1.67
N ALA A 272 2.71 22.41 1.28
CA ALA A 272 3.26 21.29 1.99
C ALA A 272 3.36 20.05 1.08
N ILE A 273 4.15 19.08 1.53
CA ILE A 273 4.14 17.71 1.01
C ILE A 273 3.50 16.82 2.08
N GLU A 274 2.46 16.07 1.70
CA GLU A 274 1.80 15.11 2.60
C GLU A 274 2.28 13.70 2.29
N ILE A 275 2.92 13.05 3.27
CA ILE A 275 3.31 11.63 3.17
C ILE A 275 2.14 10.79 3.68
N LYS A 276 1.41 10.17 2.75
CA LYS A 276 0.27 9.31 3.08
C LYS A 276 0.76 7.94 3.54
N TYR A 277 0.59 7.67 4.82
CA TYR A 277 0.83 6.35 5.40
C TYR A 277 -0.35 5.39 5.22
N GLY A 278 -1.58 5.86 5.45
CA GLY A 278 -2.78 5.04 5.35
C GLY A 278 -4.03 5.88 5.18
N GLN A 279 -5.19 5.23 5.04
CA GLN A 279 -6.48 5.90 5.03
C GLN A 279 -7.48 5.15 5.90
N GLY A 280 -8.33 5.88 6.61
CA GLY A 280 -9.34 5.29 7.50
C GLY A 280 -10.37 4.40 6.78
N ALA A 281 -10.64 4.67 5.50
CA ALA A 281 -11.63 3.89 4.75
C ALA A 281 -11.18 2.45 4.44
N LYS A 282 -9.86 2.22 4.32
CA LYS A 282 -9.28 0.89 4.07
C LYS A 282 -7.88 0.80 4.68
N PRO A 283 -7.81 0.64 6.00
CA PRO A 283 -6.53 0.49 6.67
C PRO A 283 -5.85 -0.81 6.25
N GLY A 284 -4.58 -0.75 5.84
CA GLY A 284 -3.81 -1.91 5.41
C GLY A 284 -3.83 -2.21 3.91
N ASP A 285 -4.61 -1.48 3.12
CA ASP A 285 -4.64 -1.59 1.67
C ASP A 285 -4.26 -0.26 1.00
N GLY A 286 -3.60 -0.32 -0.16
CA GLY A 286 -3.22 0.86 -0.92
C GLY A 286 -4.41 1.44 -1.68
N GLY A 287 -4.30 2.67 -2.20
CA GLY A 287 -5.27 3.25 -3.12
C GLY A 287 -5.61 2.32 -4.30
N LEU A 288 -6.85 2.37 -4.80
CA LEU A 288 -7.26 1.59 -5.98
C LEU A 288 -8.00 2.50 -6.94
N LEU A 289 -7.52 2.58 -8.19
CA LEU A 289 -8.25 3.18 -9.29
C LEU A 289 -8.56 2.14 -10.36
N MET A 290 -9.85 1.94 -10.65
CA MET A 290 -10.31 0.94 -11.61
C MET A 290 -9.96 1.33 -13.05
N TRP A 291 -9.61 0.34 -13.88
CA TRP A 291 -9.15 0.50 -15.26
C TRP A 291 -10.05 1.39 -16.13
N TYR A 292 -11.38 1.26 -16.01
CA TYR A 292 -12.35 1.99 -16.83
C TYR A 292 -12.41 3.50 -16.48
N LYS A 293 -11.84 3.90 -15.34
CA LYS A 293 -11.64 5.31 -14.99
C LYS A 293 -10.30 5.85 -15.50
N VAL A 294 -9.36 5.00 -15.91
CA VAL A 294 -8.02 5.42 -16.36
C VAL A 294 -8.07 5.82 -17.84
N ASN A 295 -8.66 6.98 -18.10
CA ASN A 295 -8.68 7.61 -19.41
C ASN A 295 -7.30 8.20 -19.77
N ARG A 296 -7.14 8.69 -21.01
CA ARG A 296 -5.86 9.25 -21.50
C ARG A 296 -5.31 10.38 -20.64
N LEU A 297 -6.17 11.22 -20.08
CA LEU A 297 -5.77 12.33 -19.22
C LEU A 297 -5.18 11.81 -17.89
N ILE A 298 -5.89 10.90 -17.22
CA ILE A 298 -5.45 10.32 -15.95
C ILE A 298 -4.18 9.48 -16.14
N ALA A 299 -4.11 8.73 -17.24
CA ALA A 299 -2.95 7.97 -17.66
C ALA A 299 -1.70 8.87 -17.78
N ALA A 300 -1.84 10.01 -18.48
CA ALA A 300 -0.75 10.98 -18.65
C ALA A 300 -0.31 11.61 -17.31
N ILE A 301 -1.26 12.10 -16.50
CA ILE A 301 -0.95 12.71 -15.20
C ILE A 301 -0.24 11.71 -14.27
N ARG A 302 -0.64 10.44 -14.29
CA ARG A 302 -0.06 9.41 -13.41
C ARG A 302 1.22 8.78 -13.95
N GLY A 303 1.56 8.98 -15.22
CA GLY A 303 2.69 8.31 -15.88
C GLY A 303 2.45 6.81 -16.10
N VAL A 304 1.21 6.40 -16.41
CA VAL A 304 0.80 4.99 -16.54
C VAL A 304 0.02 4.73 -17.83
N PRO A 305 -0.05 3.48 -18.32
CA PRO A 305 -0.88 3.13 -19.48
C PRO A 305 -2.38 3.35 -19.23
N ALA A 306 -3.10 3.79 -20.26
CA ALA A 306 -4.56 3.92 -20.21
C ALA A 306 -5.24 2.54 -20.17
N GLY A 307 -6.42 2.47 -19.53
CA GLY A 307 -7.24 1.25 -19.50
C GLY A 307 -6.70 0.11 -18.61
N VAL A 308 -5.83 0.41 -17.64
CA VAL A 308 -5.29 -0.57 -16.69
C VAL A 308 -5.65 -0.18 -15.27
N SER A 309 -6.03 -1.15 -14.43
CA SER A 309 -6.31 -0.90 -13.01
C SER A 309 -5.02 -0.56 -12.26
N LEU A 310 -5.10 0.38 -11.33
CA LEU A 310 -3.96 0.92 -10.58
C LEU A 310 -4.15 0.62 -9.09
N PRO A 311 -3.76 -0.58 -8.61
CA PRO A 311 -3.59 -0.82 -7.18
C PRO A 311 -2.27 -0.19 -6.72
N SER A 312 -2.32 0.68 -5.71
CA SER A 312 -1.13 1.13 -4.99
C SER A 312 -0.64 -0.03 -4.09
N PRO A 313 0.67 -0.28 -3.97
CA PRO A 313 1.19 -1.33 -3.10
C PRO A 313 0.76 -1.11 -1.63
N PRO A 314 0.25 -2.14 -0.93
CA PRO A 314 0.16 -2.12 0.51
C PRO A 314 1.57 -2.32 1.09
N THR A 315 2.10 -1.31 1.78
CA THR A 315 3.37 -1.42 2.53
C THR A 315 3.15 -1.93 3.95
#